data_AF-A0A2X5R8H8-F1
#
_entry.id   AF-A0A2X5R8H8-F1
#
_cell.length_a   1.000
_cell.length_b   1.000
_cell.length_c   1.000
_cell.angle_alpha   90.00
_cell.angle_beta   90.00
_cell.angle_gamma   90.00
#
_symmetry.space_group_name_H-M   'P 1'
#
loop_
_entity.id
_entity.type
_entity.pdbx_description
1 polymer ?
#
loop_
_entity_poly.entity_id
_entity_poly.type
_entity_poly.pdbx_seq_one_letter_code
_entity_poly.pdbx_strand_id
1 'polypeptide(L)'
;MRESLYCRTCAGIQRASYLPHGLLMALMSRLMTLTGIIVLIGMLPWLSDGDPAMALLRARSAEQEATPEALAAIRQSLGLDQGPVNLLINWLSGLLQGDAGNSWISGRPVLPGMLQAAQVSLTLMMMSAAVALMLAAMICLPTFRRGLQAGHTVQQDYWRPY
;
A
#
# COMPACT_ATOMS: atom_id res chain seq x y z
N MET A 1 -14.82 32.27 -40.71
CA MET A 1 -14.75 30.84 -41.09
C MET A 1 -13.51 30.15 -40.49
N ARG A 2 -13.26 30.24 -39.15
CA ARG A 2 -12.12 29.53 -38.49
C ARG A 2 -12.06 29.49 -36.94
N GLU A 3 -13.18 29.53 -36.19
CA GLU A 3 -13.11 29.58 -34.70
C GLU A 3 -13.83 28.45 -33.94
N SER A 4 -14.30 27.39 -34.61
CA SER A 4 -14.98 26.27 -33.93
C SER A 4 -14.06 25.15 -33.41
N LEU A 5 -12.73 25.32 -33.45
CA LEU A 5 -11.79 24.24 -33.16
C LEU A 5 -11.36 24.11 -31.69
N TYR A 6 -11.59 25.13 -30.86
CA TYR A 6 -11.21 25.05 -29.44
C TYR A 6 -12.19 24.27 -28.55
N CYS A 7 -13.40 23.99 -29.04
CA CYS A 7 -14.43 23.28 -28.26
C CYS A 7 -14.30 21.73 -28.33
N ARG A 8 -13.37 21.19 -29.14
CA ARG A 8 -13.21 19.73 -29.28
C ARG A 8 -12.31 19.08 -28.23
N THR A 9 -11.46 19.85 -27.55
CA THR A 9 -10.57 19.32 -26.51
C THR A 9 -11.30 19.11 -25.17
N CYS A 10 -12.50 19.68 -24.99
CA CYS A 10 -13.33 19.46 -23.79
C CYS A 10 -13.98 18.06 -23.73
N ALA A 11 -14.08 17.34 -24.84
CA ALA A 11 -14.83 16.08 -24.90
C ALA A 11 -14.02 14.82 -24.53
N GLY A 12 -12.73 14.96 -24.17
CA GLY A 12 -11.90 13.83 -23.72
C GLY A 12 -12.12 13.41 -22.25
N ILE A 13 -12.85 14.23 -21.48
CA ILE A 13 -13.02 14.07 -20.01
C ILE A 13 -14.32 13.30 -19.68
N GLN A 14 -15.02 12.73 -20.67
CA GLN A 14 -16.33 12.10 -20.52
C GLN A 14 -16.31 10.56 -20.35
N ARG A 15 -15.25 9.97 -19.77
CA ARG A 15 -15.26 8.55 -19.34
C ARG A 15 -15.36 8.35 -17.82
N ALA A 16 -16.07 9.26 -17.15
CA ALA A 16 -16.53 9.09 -15.77
C ALA A 16 -17.73 8.12 -15.65
N SER A 17 -18.14 7.42 -16.70
CA SER A 17 -19.37 6.61 -16.75
C SER A 17 -19.17 5.09 -16.57
N TYR A 18 -17.98 4.63 -16.14
CA TYR A 18 -17.74 3.21 -15.74
C TYR A 18 -17.20 3.08 -14.30
N LEU A 19 -17.49 4.07 -13.45
CA LEU A 19 -16.96 4.16 -12.08
C LEU A 19 -17.20 2.94 -11.18
N PRO A 20 -18.36 2.23 -11.17
CA PRO A 20 -18.54 1.10 -10.27
C PRO A 20 -17.78 -0.15 -10.71
N HIS A 21 -17.77 -0.46 -12.02
CA HIS A 21 -17.07 -1.65 -12.52
C HIS A 21 -15.55 -1.47 -12.52
N GLY A 22 -15.05 -0.30 -12.89
CA GLY A 22 -13.61 0.00 -12.83
C GLY A 22 -13.07 0.02 -11.40
N LEU A 23 -13.84 0.57 -10.44
CA LEU A 23 -13.46 0.55 -9.03
C LEU A 23 -13.53 -0.86 -8.44
N LEU A 24 -14.57 -1.63 -8.75
CA LEU A 24 -14.70 -3.02 -8.32
C LEU A 24 -13.51 -3.85 -8.84
N MET A 25 -13.19 -3.75 -10.14
CA MET A 25 -12.05 -4.45 -10.74
C MET A 25 -10.73 -4.02 -10.09
N ALA A 26 -10.54 -2.73 -9.81
CA ALA A 26 -9.34 -2.23 -9.14
C ALA A 26 -9.23 -2.74 -7.70
N LEU A 27 -10.34 -2.77 -6.95
CA LEU A 27 -10.37 -3.31 -5.58
C LEU A 27 -10.15 -4.82 -5.57
N MET A 28 -10.79 -5.56 -6.47
CA MET A 28 -10.58 -7.01 -6.62
C MET A 28 -9.13 -7.31 -6.98
N SER A 29 -8.54 -6.58 -7.92
CA SER A 29 -7.12 -6.73 -8.27
C SER A 29 -6.22 -6.48 -7.07
N ARG A 30 -6.45 -5.39 -6.30
CA ARG A 30 -5.66 -5.09 -5.10
C ARG A 30 -5.80 -6.16 -4.03
N LEU A 31 -7.01 -6.66 -3.80
CA LEU A 31 -7.27 -7.73 -2.83
C LEU A 31 -6.58 -9.03 -3.27
N MET A 32 -6.70 -9.40 -4.55
CA MET A 32 -6.03 -10.56 -5.13
C MET A 32 -4.51 -10.47 -4.95
N THR A 33 -3.91 -9.30 -5.23
CA THR A 33 -2.48 -9.08 -5.05
C THR A 33 -2.08 -9.14 -3.56
N LEU A 34 -2.84 -8.51 -2.66
CA LEU A 34 -2.56 -8.54 -1.23
C LEU A 34 -2.64 -9.96 -0.66
N THR A 35 -3.70 -10.71 -0.99
CA THR A 35 -3.84 -12.11 -0.58
C THR A 35 -2.71 -12.96 -1.15
N GLY A 36 -2.37 -12.77 -2.43
CA GLY A 36 -1.25 -13.47 -3.06
C GLY A 36 0.09 -13.21 -2.35
N ILE A 37 0.37 -11.95 -2.00
CA ILE A 37 1.59 -11.58 -1.28
C ILE A 37 1.59 -12.16 0.14
N ILE A 38 0.48 -12.08 0.88
CA ILE A 38 0.37 -12.63 2.24
C ILE A 38 0.61 -14.14 2.24
N VAL A 39 -0.04 -14.87 1.33
CA VAL A 39 0.14 -16.32 1.20
C VAL A 39 1.56 -16.65 0.80
N LEU A 40 2.11 -15.94 -0.19
CA LEU A 40 3.49 -16.15 -0.65
C LEU A 40 4.49 -15.95 0.49
N ILE A 41 4.41 -14.82 1.19
CA ILE A 41 5.31 -14.50 2.32
C ILE A 41 5.12 -15.50 3.46
N GLY A 42 3.87 -15.83 3.79
CA GLY A 42 3.55 -16.82 4.82
C GLY A 42 4.08 -18.22 4.50
N MET A 43 4.18 -18.58 3.22
CA MET A 43 4.74 -19.86 2.78
C MET A 43 6.26 -19.85 2.60
N LEU A 44 6.92 -18.68 2.58
CA LEU A 44 8.37 -18.59 2.38
C LEU A 44 9.19 -19.54 3.28
N PRO A 45 8.88 -19.71 4.59
CA PRO A 45 9.67 -20.61 5.44
C PRO A 45 9.60 -22.10 5.03
N TRP A 46 8.57 -22.51 4.28
CA TRP A 46 8.42 -23.87 3.76
C TRP A 46 8.88 -24.01 2.30
N LEU A 47 9.01 -22.88 1.60
CA LEU A 47 9.57 -22.83 0.24
C LEU A 47 11.10 -22.75 0.25
N SER A 48 11.72 -22.32 1.35
CA SER A 48 13.16 -22.47 1.51
C SER A 48 13.52 -23.96 1.57
N ASP A 49 14.62 -24.34 0.94
CA ASP A 49 15.10 -25.71 0.70
C ASP A 49 15.48 -26.50 1.99
N GLY A 50 14.93 -26.12 3.14
CA GLY A 50 15.19 -26.70 4.44
C GLY A 50 14.05 -26.43 5.43
N ASP A 51 14.11 -27.11 6.56
CA ASP A 51 13.13 -26.99 7.63
C ASP A 51 13.10 -25.57 8.25
N PRO A 52 11.92 -24.95 8.41
CA PRO A 52 11.80 -23.60 8.98
C PRO A 52 12.43 -23.49 10.37
N ALA A 53 12.43 -24.56 11.18
CA ALA A 53 13.09 -24.54 12.49
C ALA A 53 14.62 -24.44 12.37
N MET A 54 15.23 -25.04 11.36
CA MET A 54 16.67 -24.89 11.07
C MET A 54 17.02 -23.46 10.68
N ALA A 55 16.24 -22.87 9.76
CA ALA A 55 16.44 -21.48 9.33
C ALA A 55 16.32 -20.52 10.53
N LEU A 56 15.38 -20.78 11.42
CA LEU A 56 15.19 -19.96 12.61
C LEU A 56 16.30 -20.15 13.65
N LEU A 57 16.74 -21.40 13.89
CA LEU A 57 17.84 -21.69 14.82
C LEU A 57 19.11 -20.96 14.37
N ARG A 58 19.45 -21.03 13.08
CA ARG A 58 20.58 -20.30 12.49
C ARG A 58 20.42 -18.78 12.62
N ALA A 59 19.20 -18.25 12.47
CA ALA A 59 18.93 -16.82 12.61
C ALA A 59 19.02 -16.31 14.06
N ARG A 60 18.68 -17.14 15.05
CA ARG A 60 18.82 -16.80 16.48
C ARG A 60 20.23 -17.03 17.01
N SER A 61 20.86 -18.11 16.59
CA SER A 61 22.11 -18.63 17.16
C SER A 61 22.92 -19.32 16.07
N ALA A 62 23.78 -18.56 15.39
CA ALA A 62 24.59 -19.09 14.29
C ALA A 62 25.57 -20.21 14.71
N GLU A 63 26.00 -20.20 15.97
CA GLU A 63 26.97 -21.15 16.53
C GLU A 63 26.32 -22.38 17.20
N GLN A 64 25.00 -22.37 17.41
CA GLN A 64 24.35 -23.49 18.10
C GLN A 64 24.22 -24.70 17.18
N GLU A 65 24.62 -25.87 17.68
CA GLU A 65 24.46 -27.12 16.94
C GLU A 65 22.99 -27.42 16.70
N ALA A 66 22.66 -27.79 15.46
CA ALA A 66 21.32 -28.18 15.05
C ALA A 66 21.03 -29.62 15.47
N THR A 67 20.97 -29.86 16.78
CA THR A 67 20.57 -31.17 17.32
C THR A 67 19.09 -31.44 17.01
N PRO A 68 18.71 -32.70 16.74
CA PRO A 68 17.32 -33.04 16.43
C PRO A 68 16.36 -32.66 17.57
N GLU A 69 16.81 -32.72 18.82
CA GLU A 69 16.05 -32.31 20.00
C GLU A 69 15.78 -30.78 20.02
N ALA A 70 16.79 -29.96 19.69
CA ALA A 70 16.64 -28.51 19.64
C ALA A 70 15.66 -28.09 18.53
N LEU A 71 15.74 -28.74 17.36
CA LEU A 71 14.82 -28.49 16.26
C LEU A 71 13.38 -28.90 16.61
N ALA A 72 13.20 -30.05 17.26
CA ALA A 72 11.89 -30.50 17.70
C ALA A 72 11.25 -29.53 18.71
N ALA A 73 12.03 -29.01 19.66
CA ALA A 73 11.57 -28.00 20.61
C ALA A 73 11.13 -26.70 19.92
N ILE A 74 11.85 -26.26 18.88
CA ILE A 74 11.47 -25.08 18.08
C ILE A 74 10.16 -25.34 17.32
N ARG A 75 10.02 -26.50 16.68
CA ARG A 75 8.80 -26.84 15.92
C ARG A 75 7.56 -26.86 16.81
N GLN A 76 7.67 -27.46 17.99
CA GLN A 76 6.58 -27.53 18.94
C GLN A 76 6.24 -26.16 19.54
N SER A 77 7.25 -25.36 19.91
CA SER A 77 7.03 -24.03 20.52
C SER A 77 6.40 -23.03 19.56
N LEU A 78 6.65 -23.16 18.25
CA LEU A 78 6.09 -22.30 17.21
C LEU A 78 4.87 -22.91 16.49
N GLY A 79 4.50 -24.15 16.83
CA GLY A 79 3.41 -24.85 16.16
C GLY A 79 3.66 -25.15 14.69
N LEU A 80 4.92 -25.27 14.27
CA LEU A 80 5.31 -25.56 12.87
C LEU A 80 4.78 -26.93 12.40
N ASP A 81 4.49 -27.84 13.33
CA ASP A 81 3.92 -29.17 13.07
C ASP A 81 2.49 -29.12 12.49
N GLN A 82 1.76 -28.01 12.70
CA GLN A 82 0.39 -27.84 12.20
C GLN A 82 0.35 -27.51 10.70
N GLY A 83 1.51 -27.25 10.08
CA GLY A 83 1.64 -26.88 8.68
C GLY A 83 1.41 -25.38 8.39
N PRO A 84 1.77 -24.92 7.18
CA PRO A 84 1.79 -23.50 6.82
C PRO A 84 0.42 -22.83 6.83
N VAL A 85 -0.62 -23.55 6.38
CA VAL A 85 -1.97 -23.00 6.25
C VAL A 85 -2.59 -22.70 7.61
N ASN A 86 -2.47 -23.63 8.57
CA ASN A 86 -2.99 -23.44 9.92
C ASN A 86 -2.27 -22.29 10.63
N LEU A 87 -0.95 -22.20 10.49
CA LEU A 87 -0.17 -21.12 11.09
C LEU A 87 -0.57 -19.75 10.50
N LEU A 88 -0.76 -19.67 9.18
CA LEU A 88 -1.18 -18.44 8.51
C LEU A 88 -2.59 -18.00 8.93
N ILE A 89 -3.54 -18.94 9.03
CA ILE A 89 -4.92 -18.66 9.46
C ILE A 89 -4.93 -18.19 10.91
N ASN A 90 -4.21 -18.87 11.80
CA ASN A 90 -4.13 -18.50 13.22
C ASN A 90 -3.50 -17.12 13.39
N TRP A 91 -2.41 -16.84 12.68
CA TRP A 91 -1.76 -15.53 12.69
C TRP A 91 -2.68 -14.44 12.14
N LEU A 92 -3.36 -14.68 11.01
CA LEU A 92 -4.28 -13.71 10.42
C LEU A 92 -5.48 -13.43 11.34
N SER A 93 -6.00 -14.45 12.01
CA SER A 93 -7.08 -14.31 13.00
C SER A 93 -6.64 -13.44 14.18
N GLY A 94 -5.44 -13.68 14.73
CA GLY A 94 -4.86 -12.83 15.77
C GLY A 94 -4.66 -11.39 15.29
N LEU A 95 -4.17 -11.20 14.06
CA LEU A 95 -3.93 -9.88 13.49
C LEU A 95 -5.24 -9.07 13.38
N LEU A 96 -6.34 -9.71 12.99
CA LEU A 96 -7.68 -9.09 12.95
C LEU A 96 -8.19 -8.67 14.34
N GLN A 97 -7.71 -9.32 15.40
CA GLN A 97 -8.01 -8.98 16.79
C GLN A 97 -7.04 -7.93 17.37
N GLY A 98 -6.08 -7.46 16.57
CA GLY A 98 -5.06 -6.51 16.98
C GLY A 98 -3.80 -7.16 17.57
N ASP A 99 -3.63 -8.47 17.45
CA ASP A 99 -2.42 -9.18 17.87
C ASP A 99 -1.59 -9.62 16.66
N ALA A 100 -0.51 -8.88 16.36
CA ALA A 100 0.41 -9.23 15.27
C ALA A 100 1.36 -10.39 15.64
N GLY A 101 1.33 -10.85 16.90
CA GLY A 101 2.20 -11.88 17.44
C GLY A 101 3.58 -11.35 17.86
N ASN A 102 4.44 -12.31 18.20
CA ASN A 102 5.81 -12.07 18.63
C ASN A 102 6.81 -12.43 17.53
N SER A 103 7.91 -11.69 17.47
CA SER A 103 9.02 -11.97 16.58
C SER A 103 9.60 -13.35 16.87
N TRP A 104 9.72 -14.18 15.84
CA TRP A 104 10.37 -15.48 15.98
C TRP A 104 11.86 -15.37 16.27
N ILE A 105 12.51 -14.21 16.15
CA ILE A 105 13.94 -14.04 16.43
C ILE A 105 14.13 -13.46 17.83
N SER A 106 13.55 -12.28 18.08
CA SER A 106 13.77 -11.55 19.34
C SER A 106 12.77 -11.89 20.45
N GLY A 107 11.68 -12.60 20.13
CA GLY A 107 10.60 -12.91 21.08
C GLY A 107 9.76 -11.70 21.49
N ARG A 108 10.00 -10.50 20.93
CA ARG A 108 9.29 -9.27 21.27
C ARG A 108 8.00 -9.10 20.45
N PRO A 109 6.99 -8.38 20.97
CA PRO A 109 5.77 -8.09 20.22
C PRO A 109 6.08 -7.27 18.96
N VAL A 110 5.49 -7.67 17.83
CA VAL A 110 5.73 -7.03 16.51
C VAL A 110 4.87 -5.78 16.32
N LEU A 111 3.67 -5.77 16.91
CA LEU A 111 2.67 -4.71 16.73
C LEU A 111 3.21 -3.29 17.01
N PRO A 112 3.93 -3.01 18.13
CA PRO A 112 4.44 -1.67 18.39
C PRO A 112 5.43 -1.19 17.33
N GLY A 113 6.29 -2.08 16.83
CA GLY A 113 7.24 -1.78 15.76
C GLY A 113 6.54 -1.50 14.43
N MET A 114 5.51 -2.27 14.09
CA MET A 114 4.67 -2.01 12.92
C MET A 114 3.99 -0.64 12.98
N LEU A 115 3.40 -0.29 14.13
CA LEU A 115 2.74 1.00 14.32
C LEU A 115 3.73 2.17 14.23
N GLN A 116 4.92 2.02 14.82
CA GLN A 116 5.97 3.02 14.72
C GLN A 116 6.41 3.24 13.25
N ALA A 117 6.64 2.16 12.50
CA ALA A 117 6.99 2.24 11.09
C ALA A 117 5.87 2.91 10.27
N ALA A 118 4.61 2.52 10.50
CA ALA A 118 3.45 3.11 9.85
C ALA A 118 3.34 4.61 10.13
N GLN A 119 3.59 5.04 11.36
CA GLN A 119 3.60 6.46 11.74
C GLN A 119 4.67 7.25 10.98
N VAL A 120 5.87 6.69 10.83
CA VAL A 120 6.95 7.33 10.06
C VAL A 120 6.56 7.46 8.59
N SER A 121 6.08 6.37 7.96
CA SER A 121 5.63 6.40 6.57
C SER A 121 4.49 7.40 6.34
N LEU A 122 3.52 7.46 7.26
CA LEU A 122 2.40 8.40 7.18
C LEU A 122 2.88 9.85 7.29
N THR A 123 3.81 10.12 8.19
CA THR A 123 4.40 11.46 8.37
C THR A 123 5.11 11.90 7.08
N LEU A 124 5.94 11.02 6.50
CA LEU A 124 6.62 11.30 5.24
C LEU A 124 5.65 11.51 4.07
N MET A 125 4.60 10.69 3.99
CA MET A 125 3.55 10.82 2.97
C MET A 125 2.86 12.18 3.09
N MET A 126 2.46 12.59 4.30
CA MET A 126 1.79 13.86 4.54
C MET A 126 2.69 15.05 4.23
N MET A 127 3.96 15.00 4.63
CA MET A 127 4.92 16.07 4.32
C MET A 127 5.17 16.19 2.81
N SER A 128 5.34 15.07 2.13
CA SER A 128 5.49 15.03 0.67
C SER A 128 4.26 15.60 -0.03
N ALA A 129 3.06 15.17 0.37
CA ALA A 129 1.80 15.68 -0.16
C ALA A 129 1.64 17.18 0.10
N ALA A 130 1.99 17.67 1.28
CA ALA A 130 1.94 19.09 1.63
C ALA A 130 2.86 19.92 0.72
N VAL A 131 4.11 19.47 0.51
CA VAL A 131 5.06 20.14 -0.40
C VAL A 131 4.54 20.11 -1.84
N ALA A 132 4.05 18.97 -2.32
CA ALA A 132 3.50 18.85 -3.66
C ALA A 132 2.30 19.79 -3.89
N LEU A 133 1.37 19.85 -2.92
CA LEU A 133 0.23 20.75 -2.96
C LEU A 133 0.64 22.22 -2.90
N MET A 134 1.64 22.56 -2.08
CA MET A 134 2.18 23.92 -1.99
C MET A 134 2.77 24.36 -3.34
N LEU A 135 3.61 23.53 -3.96
CA LEU A 135 4.20 23.82 -5.27
C LEU A 135 3.13 23.91 -6.36
N ALA A 136 2.18 22.98 -6.38
CA ALA A 136 1.06 23.00 -7.31
C ALA A 136 0.24 24.28 -7.16
N ALA A 137 -0.06 24.70 -5.94
CA ALA A 137 -0.76 25.95 -5.67
C ALA A 137 0.04 27.17 -6.14
N MET A 138 1.35 27.24 -5.88
CA MET A 138 2.18 28.36 -6.32
C MET A 138 2.20 28.52 -7.85
N ILE A 139 2.23 27.41 -8.59
CA ILE A 139 2.31 27.43 -10.06
C ILE A 139 0.93 27.61 -10.70
N CYS A 140 -0.09 26.90 -10.21
CA CYS A 140 -1.41 26.86 -10.83
C CYS A 140 -2.31 28.03 -10.41
N LEU A 141 -2.14 28.60 -9.22
CA LEU A 141 -3.01 29.67 -8.75
C LEU A 141 -2.92 30.95 -9.62
N PRO A 142 -1.73 31.42 -10.04
CA PRO A 142 -1.62 32.59 -10.92
C PRO A 142 -2.20 32.35 -12.32
N THR A 143 -1.98 31.17 -12.89
CA THR A 143 -2.52 30.81 -14.21
C THR A 143 -4.05 30.70 -14.17
N PHE A 144 -4.58 30.07 -13.12
CA PHE A 144 -6.02 29.99 -12.89
C PHE A 144 -6.66 31.37 -12.69
N ARG A 145 -6.05 32.24 -11.89
CA ARG A 145 -6.50 33.63 -11.69
C ARG A 145 -6.54 34.43 -13.00
N ARG A 146 -5.51 34.31 -13.84
CA ARG A 146 -5.46 34.98 -15.16
C ARG A 146 -6.53 34.47 -16.11
N GLY A 147 -6.80 33.17 -16.12
CA GLY A 147 -7.87 32.57 -16.91
C GLY A 147 -9.26 33.09 -16.52
N LEU A 148 -9.53 33.22 -15.21
CA LEU A 148 -10.79 33.78 -14.71
C LEU A 148 -10.98 35.25 -15.10
N GLN A 149 -9.92 36.06 -15.04
CA GLN A 149 -9.98 37.48 -15.40
C GLN A 149 -10.18 37.71 -16.90
N ALA A 150 -9.55 36.89 -17.76
CA ALA A 150 -9.72 36.98 -19.22
C ALA A 150 -11.14 36.64 -19.69
N GLY A 151 -11.88 35.80 -18.95
CA GLY A 151 -13.29 35.49 -19.26
C GLY A 151 -14.22 36.69 -19.11
N HIS A 152 -13.93 37.62 -18.20
CA HIS A 152 -14.74 38.82 -17.99
C HIS A 152 -14.54 39.87 -19.08
N THR A 153 -13.33 39.99 -19.63
CA THR A 153 -13.02 40.99 -20.67
C THR A 153 -13.61 40.64 -22.03
N VAL A 154 -13.63 39.35 -22.40
CA VAL A 154 -14.20 38.89 -23.69
C VAL A 154 -15.72 39.09 -23.77
N GLN A 155 -16.43 38.97 -22.63
CA GLN A 155 -17.88 39.19 -22.58
C GLN A 155 -18.25 40.67 -22.78
N GLN A 156 -17.38 41.60 -22.39
CA GLN A 156 -17.65 43.03 -22.41
C GLN A 156 -17.45 43.67 -23.79
N ASP A 157 -16.58 43.10 -24.62
CA ASP A 157 -16.36 43.56 -26.01
C ASP A 157 -17.44 43.07 -27.00
N TYR A 158 -18.22 42.04 -26.65
CA TYR A 158 -19.30 41.53 -27.52
C TYR A 158 -20.50 42.48 -27.64
N TRP A 159 -20.67 43.43 -26.71
CA TRP A 159 -21.83 44.33 -26.63
C TRP A 159 -21.58 45.76 -27.13
N ARG A 160 -20.44 46.05 -27.80
CA ARG A 160 -20.28 47.37 -28.44
C ARG A 160 -20.95 47.38 -29.82
N PRO A 161 -22.03 48.15 -30.01
CA PRO A 161 -22.56 48.40 -31.35
C PRO A 161 -21.57 49.30 -32.11
N TYR A 162 -21.30 48.93 -33.36
CA TYR A 162 -20.57 49.72 -34.35
C TYR A 162 -21.38 50.93 -34.81
#